data_AF-A0A0N4UM54-F1
#
_entry.id   AF-A0A0N4UM54-F1
#
_cell.length_a   1.000
_cell.length_b   1.000
_cell.length_c   1.000
_cell.angle_alpha   90.00
_cell.angle_beta   90.00
_cell.angle_gamma   90.00
#
_symmetry.space_group_name_H-M   'P 1'
#
loop_
_entity.id
_entity.type
_entity.pdbx_description
1 polymer ?
#
loop_
_entity_poly.entity_id
_entity_poly.type
_entity_poly.pdbx_seq_one_letter_code
_entity_poly.pdbx_strand_id
1 'polypeptide(L)'
;MILSDITNNYGCSVYANKTAERGENVYLYLMRYFNPSTYNFIRSSMPFKAATHGIELIYSLGANIFVAPFCKKKEDIKVSNYVTKLWTNFVKSGDPNVDTDAANENLGFIWEPVSPYREGPYLTIDTVPYLRSNFMDGRMRKLHTIFSSLY
;
A
#
# COMPACT_ATOMS: atom_id res chain seq x y z
N MET A 1 -12.57 3.11 9.89
CA MET A 1 -12.11 1.71 9.79
C MET A 1 -13.10 0.85 9.00
N ILE A 2 -14.32 0.58 9.50
CA ILE A 2 -15.34 -0.23 8.80
C ILE A 2 -15.74 0.36 7.44
N LEU A 3 -15.96 1.68 7.35
CA LEU A 3 -16.31 2.31 6.07
C LEU A 3 -15.24 2.09 4.99
N SER A 4 -13.96 2.20 5.35
CA SER A 4 -12.83 1.93 4.44
C SER A 4 -12.77 0.46 4.03
N ASP A 5 -13.16 -0.46 4.90
CA ASP A 5 -13.22 -1.87 4.56
C ASP A 5 -14.27 -2.15 3.49
N ILE A 6 -15.46 -1.61 3.65
CA ILE A 6 -16.59 -1.82 2.73
C ILE A 6 -16.32 -1.13 1.38
N THR A 7 -15.77 0.08 1.40
CA THR A 7 -15.62 0.90 0.19
C THR A 7 -14.34 0.63 -0.60
N ASN A 8 -13.27 0.14 0.05
CA ASN A 8 -11.96 0.01 -0.59
C ASN A 8 -11.33 -1.36 -0.31
N ASN A 9 -11.04 -1.67 0.96
CA ASN A 9 -10.15 -2.78 1.30
C ASN A 9 -10.73 -4.14 0.86
N TYR A 10 -12.04 -4.33 0.96
CA TYR A 10 -12.69 -5.57 0.57
C TYR A 10 -12.57 -5.81 -0.94
N GLY A 11 -12.89 -4.80 -1.75
CA GLY A 11 -12.75 -4.87 -3.21
C GLY A 11 -11.31 -5.16 -3.62
N CYS A 12 -10.34 -4.44 -3.04
CA CYS A 12 -8.92 -4.68 -3.28
C CYS A 12 -8.50 -6.11 -2.92
N SER A 13 -8.92 -6.61 -1.76
CA SER A 13 -8.58 -7.96 -1.31
C SER A 13 -9.19 -9.05 -2.20
N VAL A 14 -10.45 -8.89 -2.61
CA VAL A 14 -11.11 -9.85 -3.52
C VAL A 14 -10.44 -9.84 -4.89
N TYR A 15 -10.14 -8.66 -5.42
CA TYR A 15 -9.45 -8.55 -6.70
C TYR A 15 -8.09 -9.22 -6.66
N ALA A 16 -7.28 -8.92 -5.65
CA ALA A 16 -5.95 -9.52 -5.49
C ALA A 16 -6.03 -11.06 -5.38
N ASN A 17 -6.96 -11.60 -4.59
CA ASN A 17 -7.11 -13.05 -4.48
C ASN A 17 -7.53 -13.68 -5.82
N LYS A 18 -8.52 -13.10 -6.52
CA LYS A 18 -8.98 -13.61 -7.82
C LYS A 18 -7.90 -13.54 -8.90
N THR A 19 -7.07 -12.50 -8.89
CA THR A 19 -5.91 -12.41 -9.81
C THR A 19 -4.90 -13.51 -9.49
N ALA A 20 -4.58 -13.74 -8.21
CA ALA A 20 -3.66 -14.80 -7.80
C ALA A 20 -4.20 -16.21 -8.13
N GLU A 21 -5.51 -16.44 -7.98
CA GLU A 21 -6.17 -17.71 -8.35
C GLU A 21 -6.07 -18.04 -9.84
N ARG A 22 -5.94 -17.01 -10.71
CA ARG A 22 -5.72 -17.19 -12.16
C ARG A 22 -4.27 -17.52 -12.52
N GLY A 23 -3.38 -17.57 -11.54
CA GLY A 23 -1.95 -17.77 -11.75
C GLY A 23 -1.20 -16.50 -12.18
N GLU A 24 -1.82 -15.33 -12.05
CA GLU A 24 -1.17 -14.05 -12.31
C GLU A 24 -0.47 -13.53 -11.05
N ASN A 25 0.70 -12.89 -11.22
CA ASN A 25 1.38 -12.23 -10.12
C ASN A 25 0.66 -10.93 -9.75
N VAL A 26 0.24 -10.81 -8.49
CA VAL A 26 -0.37 -9.61 -7.93
C VAL A 26 0.25 -9.31 -6.58
N TYR A 27 0.57 -8.04 -6.36
CA TYR A 27 1.33 -7.58 -5.21
C TYR A 27 0.46 -6.64 -4.38
N LEU A 28 0.08 -7.09 -3.18
CA LEU A 28 -0.76 -6.30 -2.27
C LEU A 28 0.10 -5.52 -1.29
N TYR A 29 -0.24 -4.25 -1.04
CA TYR A 29 0.41 -3.44 -0.02
C TYR A 29 -0.61 -2.66 0.84
N LEU A 30 -0.12 -2.19 1.98
CA LEU A 30 -0.78 -1.24 2.86
C LEU A 30 0.13 -0.04 3.10
N MET A 31 -0.28 1.15 2.66
CA MET A 31 0.40 2.38 3.03
C MET A 31 0.08 2.71 4.49
N ARG A 32 1.09 2.64 5.37
CA ARG A 32 0.97 2.98 6.78
C ARG A 32 1.68 4.29 7.13
N TYR A 33 2.75 4.61 6.40
CA TYR A 33 3.47 5.86 6.61
C TYR A 33 2.53 7.06 6.46
N PHE A 34 2.63 7.97 7.43
CA PHE A 34 1.85 9.19 7.42
C PHE A 34 2.63 10.30 8.11
N ASN A 35 2.96 11.34 7.37
CA ASN A 35 3.50 12.57 7.94
C ASN A 35 2.33 13.51 8.30
N PRO A 36 2.11 13.85 9.58
CA PRO A 36 1.01 14.70 10.00
C PRO A 36 1.03 16.11 9.40
N SER A 37 2.16 16.61 8.91
CA SER A 37 2.22 17.92 8.24
C SER A 37 1.55 17.92 6.86
N THR A 38 1.23 16.74 6.31
CA THR A 38 0.60 16.57 5.00
C THR A 38 -0.77 17.24 4.89
N TYR A 39 -1.50 17.37 6.01
CA TYR A 39 -2.85 17.94 6.03
C TYR A 39 -2.94 19.38 6.51
N ASN A 40 -1.81 20.02 6.87
CA ASN A 40 -1.73 21.39 7.38
C ASN A 40 -3.00 21.91 8.08
N PHE A 41 -3.75 22.84 7.48
CA PHE A 41 -4.94 23.46 8.06
C PHE A 41 -6.15 22.51 8.19
N ILE A 42 -6.34 21.56 7.27
CA ILE A 42 -7.45 20.60 7.35
C ILE A 42 -7.20 19.51 8.38
N ARG A 43 -5.97 19.40 8.92
CA ARG A 43 -5.58 18.42 9.94
C ARG A 43 -6.48 18.44 11.18
N SER A 44 -6.94 19.62 11.60
CA SER A 44 -7.82 19.76 12.78
C SER A 44 -9.23 19.24 12.53
N SER A 45 -9.69 19.24 11.28
CA SER A 45 -11.02 18.76 10.87
C SER A 45 -11.08 17.25 10.61
N MET A 46 -9.93 16.57 10.57
CA MET A 46 -9.88 15.13 10.28
C MET A 46 -10.30 14.30 11.50
N PRO A 47 -11.15 13.27 11.34
CA PRO A 47 -11.62 12.43 12.46
C PRO A 47 -10.52 11.55 13.05
N PHE A 48 -9.40 11.36 12.34
CA PHE A 48 -8.22 10.64 12.82
C PHE A 48 -6.97 11.10 12.05
N LYS A 49 -5.79 10.82 12.59
CA LYS A 49 -4.48 11.20 12.04
C LYS A 49 -3.70 9.95 11.66
N ALA A 50 -3.96 9.42 10.47
CA ALA A 50 -3.27 8.25 9.93
C ALA A 50 -3.20 8.34 8.40
N ALA A 51 -2.48 7.39 7.79
CA ALA A 51 -2.54 7.18 6.35
C ALA A 51 -3.99 6.95 5.92
N THR A 52 -4.46 7.72 4.95
CA THR A 52 -5.78 7.55 4.34
C THR A 52 -5.62 7.10 2.89
N HIS A 53 -6.73 6.80 2.22
CA HIS A 53 -6.71 6.45 0.80
C HIS A 53 -5.98 7.50 -0.03
N GLY A 54 -5.10 7.05 -0.94
CA GLY A 54 -4.38 7.89 -1.88
C GLY A 54 -3.27 8.75 -1.27
N ILE A 55 -2.95 8.62 0.02
CA ILE A 55 -1.86 9.38 0.67
C ILE A 55 -0.51 9.14 -0.01
N GLU A 56 -0.30 7.95 -0.57
CA GLU A 56 0.88 7.54 -1.32
C GLU A 56 1.12 8.39 -2.57
N LEU A 57 0.08 9.00 -3.15
CA LEU A 57 0.20 9.89 -4.30
C LEU A 57 1.02 11.14 -3.95
N ILE A 58 0.97 11.58 -2.70
CA ILE A 58 1.75 12.74 -2.24
C ILE A 58 3.25 12.42 -2.23
N TYR A 59 3.60 11.20 -1.86
CA TYR A 59 4.98 10.75 -1.82
C TYR A 59 5.51 10.45 -3.23
N SER A 60 4.75 9.67 -4.01
CA SER A 60 5.13 9.25 -5.38
C SER A 60 5.19 10.40 -6.37
N LEU A 61 4.20 11.31 -6.37
CA LEU A 61 4.18 12.46 -7.28
C LEU A 61 4.96 13.66 -6.76
N GLY A 62 5.33 13.67 -5.47
CA GLY A 62 6.00 14.79 -4.83
C GLY A 62 5.16 16.08 -4.75
N ALA A 63 3.85 15.96 -4.90
CA ALA A 63 2.90 17.06 -4.87
C ALA A 63 1.84 16.83 -3.78
N ASN A 64 1.44 17.87 -3.07
CA ASN A 64 0.42 17.78 -2.03
C ASN A 64 -0.75 18.71 -2.36
N ILE A 65 -1.94 18.13 -2.51
CA ILE A 65 -3.16 18.88 -2.87
C ILE A 65 -3.67 19.79 -1.75
N PHE A 66 -3.21 19.60 -0.51
CA PHE A 66 -3.60 20.38 0.66
C PHE A 66 -2.57 21.41 1.09
N VAL A 67 -1.32 21.31 0.61
CA VAL A 67 -0.19 22.14 1.06
C VAL A 67 0.78 22.42 -0.07
N ALA A 68 1.07 23.69 -0.34
CA ALA A 68 2.13 24.10 -1.25
C ALA A 68 2.99 25.23 -0.61
N PRO A 69 4.34 25.11 -0.63
CA PRO A 69 5.12 23.96 -1.05
C PRO A 69 5.03 22.79 -0.06
N PHE A 70 5.16 21.55 -0.55
CA PHE A 70 5.26 20.38 0.30
C PHE A 70 6.71 20.14 0.73
N CYS A 71 7.07 20.60 1.92
CA CYS A 71 8.40 20.36 2.48
C CYS A 71 8.54 18.92 2.97
N LYS A 72 9.21 18.07 2.19
CA LYS A 72 9.49 16.67 2.54
C LYS A 72 10.54 16.57 3.66
N LYS A 73 10.25 15.79 4.69
CA LYS A 73 11.21 15.34 5.69
C LYS A 73 12.07 14.20 5.13
N LYS A 74 13.15 13.86 5.83
CA LYS A 74 14.03 12.73 5.46
C LYS A 74 13.24 11.43 5.31
N GLU A 75 12.28 11.18 6.18
CA GLU A 75 11.41 10.00 6.14
C GLU A 75 10.45 10.04 4.94
N ASP A 76 9.90 11.21 4.58
CA ASP A 76 9.05 11.37 3.40
C ASP A 76 9.83 11.04 2.12
N ILE A 77 11.10 11.47 2.04
CA ILE A 77 12.00 11.17 0.92
C ILE A 77 12.25 9.66 0.85
N LYS A 78 12.56 9.04 2.00
CA LYS A 78 12.82 7.60 2.08
C LYS A 78 11.61 6.78 1.60
N VAL A 79 10.40 7.13 2.07
CA VAL A 79 9.16 6.46 1.65
C VAL A 79 8.83 6.76 0.18
N SER A 80 9.07 7.99 -0.29
CA SER A 80 8.95 8.32 -1.72
C SER A 80 9.83 7.40 -2.57
N ASN A 81 11.09 7.18 -2.16
CA ASN A 81 12.00 6.29 -2.87
C ASN A 81 11.52 4.83 -2.88
N TYR A 82 10.98 4.33 -1.77
CA TYR A 82 10.39 2.98 -1.75
C TYR A 82 9.22 2.86 -2.73
N VAL A 83 8.24 3.76 -2.66
CA VAL A 83 7.04 3.70 -3.52
C VAL A 83 7.45 3.82 -4.99
N THR A 84 8.27 4.82 -5.33
CA THR A 84 8.71 5.03 -6.71
C THR A 84 9.47 3.83 -7.22
N LYS A 85 10.44 3.29 -6.47
CA LYS A 85 11.23 2.12 -6.92
C LYS A 85 10.36 0.88 -7.15
N LEU A 86 9.52 0.53 -6.17
CA LEU A 86 8.66 -0.65 -6.28
C LEU A 86 7.70 -0.54 -7.48
N TRP A 87 7.11 0.65 -7.69
CA TRP A 87 6.18 0.87 -8.80
C TRP A 87 6.87 0.93 -10.15
N THR A 88 8.02 1.59 -10.28
CA THR A 88 8.76 1.64 -11.54
C THR A 88 9.28 0.26 -11.94
N ASN A 89 9.77 -0.54 -10.99
CA ASN A 89 10.19 -1.92 -11.25
C ASN A 89 9.02 -2.79 -11.74
N PHE A 90 7.86 -2.66 -11.09
CA PHE A 90 6.64 -3.36 -11.51
C PHE A 90 6.17 -2.91 -12.90
N VAL A 91 6.18 -1.60 -13.20
CA VAL A 91 5.82 -1.08 -14.53
C VAL A 91 6.78 -1.58 -15.63
N LYS A 92 8.08 -1.68 -15.33
CA LYS A 92 9.10 -2.13 -16.28
C LYS A 92 9.03 -3.63 -16.57
N SER A 93 8.71 -4.46 -15.57
CA SER A 93 8.94 -5.92 -15.65
C SER A 93 7.78 -6.80 -15.19
N GLY A 94 6.77 -6.25 -14.54
CA GLY A 94 5.72 -6.99 -13.84
C GLY A 94 6.14 -7.53 -12.46
N ASP A 95 7.39 -7.35 -12.04
CA ASP A 95 7.91 -7.76 -10.73
C ASP A 95 8.56 -6.56 -10.01
N PRO A 96 8.04 -6.11 -8.84
CA PRO A 96 8.60 -4.98 -8.12
C PRO A 96 10.01 -5.24 -7.55
N ASN A 97 10.44 -6.51 -7.49
CA ASN A 97 11.70 -6.93 -6.89
C ASN A 97 12.88 -6.92 -7.87
N VAL A 98 12.62 -6.88 -9.18
CA VAL A 98 13.67 -6.85 -10.19
C VAL A 98 14.33 -5.47 -10.17
N ASP A 99 15.60 -5.42 -9.80
CA ASP A 99 16.38 -4.19 -9.94
C ASP A 99 16.92 -4.09 -11.35
N THR A 100 16.31 -3.24 -12.18
CA THR A 100 16.78 -3.01 -13.54
C THR A 100 17.94 -2.02 -13.60
N ASP A 101 18.16 -1.24 -12.53
CA ASP A 101 19.13 -0.13 -12.55
C ASP A 101 20.21 -0.38 -11.48
N ALA A 102 21.44 -0.66 -11.93
CA ALA A 102 22.58 -0.99 -11.04
C ALA A 102 22.93 0.10 -10.00
N ALA A 103 22.42 1.32 -10.18
CA ALA A 103 22.62 2.44 -9.27
C ALA A 103 21.68 2.40 -8.05
N ASN A 104 20.66 1.54 -8.04
CA ASN A 104 19.69 1.50 -6.96
C ASN A 104 20.19 0.65 -5.79
N GLU A 105 20.02 1.14 -4.57
CA GLU A 105 20.28 0.35 -3.36
C GLU A 105 19.28 -0.82 -3.26
N ASN A 106 19.76 -2.01 -2.86
CA ASN A 106 18.89 -3.14 -2.56
C ASN A 106 17.87 -2.73 -1.47
N LEU A 107 16.60 -3.07 -1.70
CA LEU A 107 15.51 -2.74 -0.77
C LEU A 107 15.66 -3.42 0.60
N GLY A 108 16.41 -4.53 0.67
CA GLY A 108 16.62 -5.30 1.90
C GLY A 108 15.42 -6.18 2.28
N PHE A 109 14.40 -6.23 1.43
CA PHE A 109 13.22 -7.09 1.56
C PHE A 109 12.73 -7.52 0.17
N ILE A 110 11.92 -8.58 0.13
CA ILE A 110 11.22 -9.04 -1.07
C ILE A 110 9.74 -8.73 -0.89
N TRP A 111 9.13 -8.02 -1.83
CA TRP A 111 7.69 -7.88 -1.90
C TRP A 111 7.12 -9.12 -2.58
N GLU A 112 6.72 -10.09 -1.76
CA GLU A 112 6.15 -11.34 -2.26
C GLU A 112 4.78 -11.14 -2.90
N PRO A 113 4.46 -11.85 -4.00
CA PRO A 113 3.12 -11.84 -4.56
C PRO A 113 2.12 -12.50 -3.61
N VAL A 114 0.86 -12.06 -3.73
CA VAL A 114 -0.28 -12.70 -3.08
C VAL A 114 -0.35 -14.15 -3.53
N SER A 115 -0.61 -15.04 -2.59
CA SER A 115 -0.79 -16.46 -2.85
C SER A 115 -2.19 -16.87 -2.41
N PRO A 116 -2.92 -17.64 -3.23
CA PRO A 116 -4.24 -18.12 -2.87
C PRO A 116 -4.19 -19.21 -1.78
N TYR A 117 -3.01 -19.80 -1.55
CA TYR A 117 -2.83 -20.96 -0.66
C TYR A 117 -2.37 -20.63 0.76
N ARG A 118 -1.94 -19.39 1.00
CA ARG A 118 -1.53 -18.90 2.33
C ARG A 118 -2.25 -17.61 2.64
N GLU A 119 -2.39 -17.27 3.92
CA GLU A 119 -2.81 -15.91 4.30
C GLU A 119 -1.81 -14.93 3.68
N GLY A 120 -2.23 -14.29 2.58
CA GLY A 120 -1.31 -13.68 1.65
C GLY A 120 -0.36 -12.68 2.32
N PRO A 121 0.94 -12.69 1.96
CA PRO A 121 1.82 -11.62 2.36
C PRO A 121 1.34 -10.33 1.68
N TYR A 122 1.28 -9.24 2.44
CA TYR A 122 1.17 -7.90 1.91
C TYR A 122 2.31 -7.05 2.47
N LEU A 123 2.83 -6.17 1.63
CA LEU A 123 3.87 -5.24 2.05
C LEU A 123 3.24 -4.10 2.84
N THR A 124 3.66 -3.90 4.08
CA THR A 124 3.34 -2.66 4.78
C THR A 124 4.42 -1.63 4.46
N ILE A 125 4.02 -0.52 3.82
CA ILE A 125 4.94 0.57 3.49
C ILE A 125 4.94 1.56 4.66
N ASP A 126 6.08 1.62 5.33
CA ASP A 126 6.40 2.54 6.41
C ASP A 126 7.86 3.02 6.22
N THR A 127 8.39 3.80 7.16
CA THR A 127 9.81 4.22 7.19
C THR A 127 10.82 3.07 7.07
N VAL A 128 10.44 1.87 7.52
CA VAL A 128 11.07 0.59 7.19
C VAL A 128 9.95 -0.32 6.70
N PRO A 129 9.94 -0.73 5.42
CA PRO A 129 8.93 -1.65 4.92
C PRO A 129 9.09 -3.04 5.52
N TYR A 130 7.98 -3.76 5.66
CA TYR A 130 8.00 -5.14 6.15
C TYR A 130 6.75 -5.89 5.66
N LEU A 131 6.88 -7.20 5.51
CA LEU A 131 5.76 -8.08 5.13
C LEU A 131 4.90 -8.39 6.36
N ARG A 132 3.58 -8.45 6.17
CA ARG A 132 2.63 -9.02 7.13
C ARG A 132 1.75 -10.04 6.42
N SER A 133 1.23 -10.99 7.18
CA SER A 133 0.11 -11.83 6.80
C SER A 133 -1.19 -11.27 7.37
N ASN A 134 -2.32 -11.89 7.01
CA ASN A 134 -3.65 -11.57 7.55
C ASN A 134 -4.08 -10.11 7.30
N PHE A 135 -4.30 -9.77 6.03
CA PHE A 135 -4.63 -8.41 5.59
C PHE A 135 -5.77 -7.78 6.39
N MET A 136 -5.54 -6.55 6.88
CA MET A 136 -6.45 -5.79 7.75
C MET A 136 -6.91 -6.60 8.99
N ASP A 137 -6.00 -7.37 9.58
CA ASP A 137 -6.23 -8.25 10.74
C ASP A 137 -7.34 -9.28 10.48
N GLY A 138 -7.46 -9.74 9.23
CA GLY A 138 -8.40 -10.78 8.82
C GLY A 138 -9.83 -10.29 8.61
N ARG A 139 -10.08 -8.98 8.70
CA ARG A 139 -11.42 -8.41 8.49
C ARG A 139 -11.91 -8.62 7.05
N MET A 140 -11.01 -8.63 6.07
CA MET A 140 -11.39 -8.89 4.66
C MET A 140 -11.92 -10.31 4.48
N ARG A 141 -11.33 -11.29 5.16
CA ARG A 141 -11.82 -12.67 5.16
C ARG A 141 -13.18 -12.78 5.81
N LYS A 142 -13.38 -12.13 6.97
CA LYS A 142 -14.70 -12.11 7.64
C LYS A 142 -15.76 -11.49 6.74
N LEU A 143 -15.46 -10.36 6.09
CA LEU A 143 -16.35 -9.74 5.11
C LEU A 143 -16.59 -10.65 3.91
N HIS A 144 -15.57 -11.35 3.42
CA HIS A 144 -15.72 -12.31 2.34
C HIS A 144 -16.69 -13.43 2.72
N THR A 145 -16.56 -14.03 3.90
CA THR A 145 -17.51 -15.05 4.39
C THR A 145 -18.94 -14.51 4.47
N ILE A 146 -19.13 -13.29 5.00
CA ILE A 146 -20.45 -12.66 5.11
C ILE A 146 -21.05 -12.45 3.72
N PHE A 147 -20.31 -11.82 2.80
CA PHE A 147 -20.82 -11.51 1.47
C PHE A 147 -21.04 -12.76 0.60
N SER A 148 -20.20 -13.79 0.76
CA SER A 148 -20.39 -15.08 0.09
C SER A 148 -21.56 -15.88 0.65
N SER A 149 -22.07 -15.59 1.85
CA SER A 149 -23.29 -16.22 2.39
C SER A 149 -24.60 -15.54 1.98
N LEU A 150 -24.52 -14.38 1.30
CA LEU A 150 -25.68 -13.65 0.82
C LEU A 150 -26.15 -14.10 -0.57
N TYR A 151 -25.38 -14.97 -1.23
CA TYR A 151 -25.63 -15.53 -2.56
C TYR A 151 -25.43 -17.05 -2.51
#